data_AF-A0A0F9N782-F1
#
_entry.id   AF-A0A0F9N782-F1
#
_cell.length_a   1.000
_cell.length_b   1.000
_cell.length_c   1.000
_cell.angle_alpha   90.00
_cell.angle_beta   90.00
_cell.angle_gamma   90.00
#
_symmetry.space_group_name_H-M   'P 1'
#
loop_
_entity.id
_entity.type
_entity.pdbx_description
1 polymer ?
#
loop_
_entity_poly.entity_id
_entity_poly.type
_entity_poly.pdbx_seq_one_letter_code
_entity_poly.pdbx_strand_id
1 'polypeptide(L)'
;MTTTKQYPYYQFAPDKYEGRYWNANGYATAVVASIGQEGAWSAYIGGGPPEREEECLAFVVKWGCKLDEPTARHFFPEIDLPYRP
;
A
#
# COMPACT_ATOMS: atom_id res chain seq x y z
N MET A 1 -11.98 -10.52 -28.68
CA MET A 1 -10.71 -9.77 -28.62
C MET A 1 -10.59 -9.23 -27.21
N THR A 2 -9.79 -9.86 -26.37
CA THR A 2 -9.59 -9.42 -24.98
C THR A 2 -8.43 -8.44 -24.99
N THR A 3 -8.73 -7.16 -24.82
CA THR A 3 -7.73 -6.10 -24.79
C THR A 3 -6.95 -6.25 -23.49
N THR A 4 -5.76 -6.85 -23.55
CA THR A 4 -4.82 -6.86 -22.43
C THR A 4 -4.42 -5.40 -22.16
N LYS A 5 -4.99 -4.79 -21.11
CA LYS A 5 -4.54 -3.49 -20.64
C LYS A 5 -3.09 -3.64 -20.18
N GLN A 6 -2.17 -3.15 -21.00
CA GLN A 6 -0.75 -3.12 -20.66
C GLN A 6 -0.53 -1.87 -19.80
N TYR A 7 -0.51 -2.06 -18.48
CA TYR A 7 -0.29 -0.97 -17.54
C TYR A 7 1.23 -0.72 -17.39
N PRO A 8 1.74 0.50 -17.63
CA PRO A 8 3.18 0.79 -17.69
C PRO A 8 3.92 0.79 -16.32
N TYR A 9 3.38 0.15 -15.28
CA TYR A 9 3.84 0.30 -13.89
C TYR A 9 4.64 -0.90 -13.34
N TYR A 10 4.96 -1.90 -14.16
CA TYR A 10 5.56 -3.18 -13.75
C TYR A 10 7.09 -3.15 -13.56
N GLN A 11 7.63 -2.18 -12.85
CA GLN A 11 9.01 -2.25 -12.34
C GLN A 11 8.95 -2.08 -10.83
N PHE A 12 9.62 -2.96 -10.09
CA PHE A 12 9.74 -2.85 -8.63
C PHE A 12 10.23 -1.45 -8.27
N ALA A 13 9.31 -0.65 -7.73
CA ALA A 13 9.53 0.73 -7.35
C ALA A 13 9.05 0.86 -5.89
N PRO A 14 9.91 0.58 -4.90
CA PRO A 14 9.56 0.66 -3.49
C PRO A 14 9.10 2.08 -3.06
N ASP A 15 9.32 3.06 -3.95
CA ASP A 15 8.97 4.47 -3.79
C ASP A 15 7.57 4.80 -4.36
N LYS A 16 6.90 3.84 -5.02
CA LYS A 16 5.53 3.99 -5.54
C LYS A 16 4.54 3.25 -4.65
N TYR A 17 3.91 4.01 -3.76
CA TYR A 17 2.88 3.53 -2.87
C TYR A 17 1.61 4.37 -3.00
N GLU A 18 0.45 3.72 -2.79
CA GLU A 18 -0.82 4.41 -2.56
C GLU A 18 -1.14 4.35 -1.07
N GLY A 19 -1.23 5.50 -0.42
CA GLY A 19 -1.34 5.62 1.03
C GLY A 19 -2.59 6.36 1.46
N ARG A 20 -3.22 5.88 2.53
CA ARG A 20 -4.21 6.66 3.30
C ARG A 20 -3.58 6.98 4.65
N TYR A 21 -3.53 8.26 4.99
CA TYR A 21 -2.89 8.77 6.20
C TYR A 21 -3.91 9.49 7.08
N TRP A 22 -3.78 9.31 8.39
CA TRP A 22 -4.54 10.05 9.38
C TRP A 22 -3.62 10.53 10.49
N ASN A 23 -3.71 11.81 10.83
CA ASN A 23 -3.08 12.38 12.01
C ASN A 23 -4.08 12.43 13.16
N ALA A 24 -3.70 11.87 14.30
CA ALA A 24 -4.45 11.92 15.54
C ALA A 24 -3.59 12.60 16.62
N ASN A 25 -3.64 13.94 16.67
CA ASN A 25 -2.97 14.77 17.69
C ASN A 25 -1.48 14.42 17.91
N GLY A 26 -0.72 14.31 16.82
CA GLY A 26 0.70 13.99 16.92
C GLY A 26 1.00 12.49 16.98
N TYR A 27 0.03 11.62 16.70
CA TYR A 27 0.29 10.25 16.29
C TYR A 27 -0.20 10.06 14.86
N ALA A 28 0.66 9.49 14.02
CA ALA A 28 0.33 9.19 12.64
C ALA A 28 -0.08 7.72 12.53
N THR A 29 -1.15 7.45 11.78
CA THR A 29 -1.51 6.10 11.34
C THR A 29 -1.66 6.11 9.83
N ALA A 30 -1.22 5.04 9.18
CA ALA A 30 -1.37 4.89 7.76
C ALA A 30 -1.73 3.47 7.35
N VAL A 31 -2.45 3.38 6.24
CA VAL A 31 -2.66 2.16 5.47
C VAL A 31 -2.05 2.39 4.10
N VAL A 32 -1.17 1.49 3.63
CA VAL A 32 -0.38 1.71 2.42
C VAL A 32 -0.32 0.47 1.56
N ALA A 33 -0.57 0.61 0.26
CA ALA A 33 -0.36 -0.42 -0.75
C ALA A 33 1.01 -0.22 -1.40
N SER A 34 1.90 -1.22 -1.29
CA SER A 34 3.17 -1.23 -2.03
C SER A 34 2.98 -1.90 -3.39
N ILE A 35 3.08 -1.11 -4.46
CA ILE A 35 2.75 -1.52 -5.84
C ILE A 35 4.06 -1.74 -6.60
N GLY A 36 4.44 -2.99 -6.89
CA GLY A 36 5.71 -3.22 -7.60
C GLY A 36 6.07 -4.64 -8.00
N GLN A 37 5.28 -5.66 -7.64
CA GLN A 37 5.50 -7.02 -8.15
C GLN A 37 4.24 -7.56 -8.84
N GLU A 38 4.44 -8.05 -10.06
CA GLU A 38 3.48 -8.93 -10.72
C GLU A 38 3.25 -10.15 -9.81
N GLY A 39 2.01 -10.37 -9.38
CA GLY A 39 1.70 -11.49 -8.48
C GLY A 39 1.72 -11.19 -6.98
N ALA A 40 2.12 -9.99 -6.52
CA ALA A 40 2.45 -9.75 -5.11
C ALA A 40 2.35 -8.28 -4.64
N TRP A 41 1.19 -7.64 -4.84
CA TRP A 41 0.92 -6.41 -4.07
C TRP A 41 0.74 -6.77 -2.57
N SER A 42 1.18 -5.88 -1.68
CA SER A 42 1.01 -6.06 -0.24
C SER A 42 0.54 -4.75 0.37
N ALA A 43 -0.54 -4.81 1.15
CA ALA A 43 -1.04 -3.67 1.91
C ALA A 43 -0.60 -3.80 3.36
N TYR A 44 -0.22 -2.69 3.98
CA TYR A 44 0.27 -2.65 5.35
C TYR A 44 -0.49 -1.61 6.15
N ILE A 45 -0.64 -1.84 7.45
CA ILE A 45 -1.16 -0.86 8.41
C ILE A 45 -0.14 -0.65 9.52
N GLY A 46 0.00 0.58 9.98
CA GLY A 46 0.86 0.90 11.11
C GLY A 46 0.71 2.34 11.55
N GLY A 47 1.39 2.67 12.64
CA GLY A 47 1.43 4.03 13.16
C GLY A 47 2.72 4.31 13.92
N GLY A 48 3.00 5.60 14.11
CA GLY A 48 4.21 6.09 14.75
C GLY A 48 4.08 7.54 15.22
N PRO A 49 5.11 8.08 15.88
CA PRO A 49 5.22 9.51 16.16
C PRO A 49 5.11 10.33 14.86
N PRO A 50 4.71 11.61 14.93
CA PRO A 50 4.22 12.36 13.80
C PRO A 50 5.40 12.91 13.00
N GLU A 51 6.04 12.03 12.26
CA GLU A 51 6.86 12.41 11.12
C GLU A 51 5.89 12.50 9.93
N ARG A 52 6.21 13.33 8.93
CA ARG A 52 5.31 13.80 7.87
C ARG A 52 4.59 12.63 7.17
N GLU A 53 3.50 12.91 6.45
CA GLU A 53 2.73 11.89 5.73
C GLU A 53 3.64 10.92 4.94
N GLU A 54 4.55 11.46 4.13
CA GLU A 54 5.51 10.69 3.32
C GLU A 54 6.41 9.78 4.18
N GLU A 55 6.87 10.27 5.33
CA GLU A 55 7.73 9.55 6.28
C GLU A 55 6.94 8.42 6.96
N CYS A 56 5.68 8.68 7.33
CA CYS A 56 4.78 7.67 7.88
C CYS A 56 4.46 6.57 6.86
N LEU A 57 4.15 6.94 5.61
CA LEU A 57 3.87 5.96 4.55
C LEU A 57 5.09 5.06 4.30
N ALA A 58 6.28 5.63 4.18
CA ALA A 58 7.52 4.87 4.02
C ALA A 58 7.80 3.96 5.24
N PHE A 59 7.55 4.45 6.45
CA PHE A 59 7.70 3.66 7.67
C PHE A 59 6.74 2.47 7.69
N VAL A 60 5.46 2.67 7.34
CA VAL A 60 4.44 1.62 7.36
C VAL A 60 4.68 0.57 6.26
N VAL A 61 5.17 0.95 5.07
CA VAL A 61 5.60 -0.04 4.05
C VAL A 61 6.69 -0.95 4.61
N LYS A 62 7.61 -0.40 5.40
CA LYS A 62 8.80 -1.12 5.87
C LYS A 62 8.55 -1.97 7.11
N TRP A 63 7.73 -1.48 8.03
CA TRP A 63 7.58 -2.05 9.39
C TRP A 63 6.14 -2.30 9.80
N GLY A 64 5.17 -1.92 8.98
CA GLY A 64 3.76 -2.12 9.26
C GLY A 64 3.34 -3.60 9.23
N CYS A 65 2.18 -3.87 9.80
CA CYS A 65 1.56 -5.18 9.73
C CYS A 65 0.94 -5.38 8.36
N LYS A 66 1.29 -6.48 7.67
CA LYS A 66 0.64 -6.87 6.42
C LYS A 66 -0.84 -7.16 6.67
N LEU A 67 -1.71 -6.58 5.85
CA LEU A 67 -3.14 -6.79 5.85
C LEU A 67 -3.50 -8.10 5.14
N ASP A 68 -4.61 -8.71 5.56
CA ASP A 68 -5.25 -9.78 4.80
C ASP A 68 -5.92 -9.23 3.52
N GLU A 69 -6.26 -10.13 2.60
CA GLU A 69 -6.85 -9.75 1.31
C GLU A 69 -8.17 -8.97 1.46
N PRO A 70 -9.15 -9.40 2.29
CA PRO A 70 -10.41 -8.66 2.43
C PRO A 70 -10.20 -7.23 2.95
N THR A 71 -9.32 -7.04 3.94
CA THR A 71 -9.04 -5.72 4.50
C THR A 71 -8.30 -4.86 3.49
N ALA A 72 -7.33 -5.43 2.77
CA ALA A 72 -6.60 -4.73 1.74
C ALA A 72 -7.55 -4.27 0.61
N ARG A 73 -8.47 -5.12 0.15
CA ARG A 73 -9.51 -4.77 -0.84
C ARG A 73 -10.49 -3.71 -0.34
N HIS A 74 -10.80 -3.70 0.96
CA HIS A 74 -11.66 -2.66 1.55
C HIS A 74 -11.03 -1.27 1.39
N PHE A 75 -9.73 -1.14 1.66
CA PHE A 75 -9.04 0.15 1.55
C PHE A 75 -8.62 0.52 0.13
N PHE A 76 -8.37 -0.47 -0.73
CA PHE A 76 -7.89 -0.29 -2.10
C PHE A 76 -8.73 -1.10 -3.11
N PRO A 77 -10.03 -0.77 -3.28
CA PRO A 77 -10.94 -1.57 -4.10
C PRO A 77 -10.67 -1.46 -5.61
N GLU A 78 -10.05 -0.37 -6.05
CA GLU A 78 -9.78 -0.10 -7.47
C GLU A 78 -8.47 -0.71 -7.97
N ILE A 79 -7.62 -1.21 -7.06
CA ILE A 79 -6.36 -1.83 -7.42
C ILE A 79 -6.64 -3.28 -7.81
N ASP A 80 -6.14 -3.71 -8.98
CA ASP A 80 -6.23 -5.09 -9.42
C ASP A 80 -5.14 -5.94 -8.74
N LEU A 81 -5.57 -7.01 -8.09
CA LEU A 81 -4.78 -7.72 -7.09
C LEU A 81 -4.56 -9.17 -7.51
N PRO A 82 -3.31 -9.58 -7.77
CA PRO A 82 -2.95 -10.96 -7.54
C PRO A 82 -2.62 -11.11 -6.05
N TYR A 83 -3.55 -11.68 -5.29
CA TYR A 83 -3.26 -12.18 -3.94
C TYR A 83 -2.43 -13.46 -4.06
N ARG A 84 -1.36 -13.57 -3.28
CA ARG A 84 -0.69 -14.86 -2.99
C ARG A 84 -0.52 -15.01 -1.47
N PRO A 85 -0.95 -16.14 -0.89
CA PRO A 85 -0.83 -16.44 0.54
C PRO A 85 0.63 -16.41 1.01
#